data_AF-A0A8T9MWR7-F1
#
_entry.id   AF-A0A8T9MWR7-F1
#
_cell.length_a   1.000
_cell.length_b   1.000
_cell.length_c   1.000
_cell.angle_alpha   90.00
_cell.angle_beta   90.00
_cell.angle_gamma   90.00
#
_symmetry.space_group_name_H-M   'P 1'
#
loop_
_entity.id
_entity.type
_entity.pdbx_description
1 polymer ?
#
loop_
_entity_poly.entity_id
_entity_poly.type
_entity_poly.pdbx_seq_one_letter_code
_entity_poly.pdbx_strand_id
1 'polypeptide(L)'
;MITFVAKDGDGNVYGYWHGQSNRPIEHAPIVQYDTEGQFYIMPGASLTEAFCASYCFEDDDLFDDFKQAFAELDVRFVCDGWQAVYDSEITPEDDPANLHSEIYNRERVKRGLPPVE
;
A
#
# COMPACT_ATOMS: atom_id res chain seq x y z
N MET A 1 7.38 -1.88 -11.31
CA MET A 1 8.56 -2.03 -10.41
C MET A 1 8.16 -1.54 -9.02
N ILE A 2 8.69 -2.13 -7.95
CA ILE A 2 8.42 -1.67 -6.57
C ILE A 2 9.72 -1.22 -5.91
N THR A 3 9.68 -0.09 -5.20
CA THR A 3 10.73 0.30 -4.24
C THR A 3 10.23 -0.01 -2.84
N PHE A 4 10.68 -1.11 -2.23
CA PHE A 4 10.35 -1.47 -0.85
C PHE A 4 11.18 -0.66 0.13
N VAL A 5 10.55 -0.16 1.20
CA VAL A 5 11.17 0.77 2.15
C VAL A 5 10.91 0.42 3.62
N ALA A 6 9.90 -0.40 3.91
CA ALA A 6 9.59 -0.82 5.28
C ALA A 6 9.18 -2.29 5.34
N LYS A 7 9.35 -2.88 6.52
CA LYS A 7 8.91 -4.23 6.87
C LYS A 7 8.38 -4.21 8.29
N ASP A 8 7.22 -4.82 8.53
CA ASP A 8 6.67 -4.96 9.89
C ASP A 8 7.15 -6.25 10.59
N GLY A 9 6.66 -6.46 11.82
CA GLY A 9 6.99 -7.63 12.63
C GLY A 9 6.43 -8.95 12.10
N ASP A 10 5.30 -8.90 11.40
CA ASP A 10 4.63 -10.08 10.81
C ASP A 10 5.27 -10.51 9.50
N GLY A 11 6.04 -9.61 8.89
CA GLY A 11 6.85 -9.88 7.72
C GLY A 11 6.33 -9.25 6.44
N ASN A 12 5.23 -8.48 6.52
CA ASN A 12 4.72 -7.72 5.39
C ASN A 12 5.70 -6.62 5.03
N VAL A 13 5.88 -6.39 3.74
CA VAL A 13 6.77 -5.34 3.23
C VAL A 13 5.95 -4.26 2.54
N TYR A 14 6.38 -3.02 2.70
CA TYR A 14 5.68 -1.84 2.22
C TYR A 14 6.59 -1.04 1.31
N GLY A 15 6.03 -0.46 0.26
CA GLY A 15 6.79 0.25 -0.75
C GLY A 15 5.95 1.10 -1.67
N TYR A 16 6.60 1.60 -2.71
CA TYR A 16 5.98 2.43 -3.74
C TYR A 16 5.88 1.67 -5.05
N TRP A 17 4.67 1.56 -5.60
CA TRP A 17 4.42 0.88 -6.86
C TRP A 17 4.60 1.84 -8.05
N HIS A 18 5.74 1.70 -8.73
CA HIS A 18 6.04 2.45 -9.95
C HIS A 18 5.31 1.93 -11.19
N GLY A 19 4.63 0.79 -11.12
CA GLY A 19 3.90 0.29 -12.29
C GLY A 19 4.78 -0.30 -13.38
N GLN A 20 4.14 -0.69 -14.48
CA GLN A 20 4.80 -0.98 -15.76
C GLN A 20 5.19 0.31 -16.49
N SER A 21 4.47 1.40 -16.19
CA SER A 21 4.69 2.75 -16.72
C SER A 21 5.88 3.48 -16.09
N ASN A 22 6.52 2.91 -15.07
CA ASN A 22 7.65 3.49 -14.34
C ASN A 22 7.35 4.90 -13.80
N ARG A 23 6.20 5.04 -13.13
CA ARG A 23 5.74 6.27 -12.47
C ARG A 23 6.78 6.76 -11.47
N PRO A 24 7.01 8.09 -11.38
CA PRO A 24 7.90 8.64 -10.36
C PRO A 24 7.32 8.37 -8.97
N ILE A 25 8.20 8.36 -7.94
CA ILE A 25 7.81 8.01 -6.57
C ILE A 25 6.72 8.94 -6.03
N GLU A 26 6.73 10.21 -6.43
CA GLU A 26 5.72 11.21 -6.03
C GLU A 26 4.30 10.89 -6.53
N HIS A 27 4.16 9.97 -7.49
CA HIS A 27 2.90 9.54 -8.08
C HIS A 27 2.67 8.02 -7.97
N ALA A 28 3.54 7.33 -7.23
CA ALA A 28 3.43 5.91 -6.99
C ALA A 28 2.54 5.67 -5.76
N PRO A 29 1.46 4.87 -5.84
CA PRO A 29 0.68 4.49 -4.69
C PRO A 29 1.54 3.62 -3.78
N ILE A 30 1.16 3.64 -2.52
CA ILE A 30 1.75 2.79 -1.51
C ILE A 30 1.20 1.38 -1.73
N VAL A 31 2.08 0.39 -1.64
CA VAL A 31 1.72 -1.01 -1.79
C VAL A 31 2.23 -1.81 -0.60
N GLN A 32 1.41 -2.71 -0.10
CA GLN A 32 1.79 -3.78 0.82
C GLN A 32 1.95 -5.07 0.02
N TYR A 33 2.99 -5.84 0.32
CA TYR A 33 3.12 -7.24 -0.07
C TYR A 33 3.17 -8.08 1.19
N ASP A 34 2.18 -8.96 1.34
CA ASP A 34 2.01 -9.75 2.56
C ASP A 34 2.82 -11.05 2.54
N THR A 35 2.72 -11.81 3.63
CA THR A 35 3.38 -13.12 3.75
C THR A 35 2.70 -14.25 2.99
N GLU A 36 1.46 -14.05 2.53
CA GLU A 36 0.70 -14.99 1.69
C GLU A 36 0.97 -14.77 0.19
N GLY A 37 1.78 -13.77 -0.16
CA GLY A 37 2.16 -13.45 -1.52
C GLY A 37 1.14 -12.59 -2.26
N GLN A 38 0.28 -11.85 -1.55
CA GLN A 38 -0.71 -10.94 -2.10
C GLN A 38 -0.21 -9.49 -2.06
N PHE A 39 -0.70 -8.70 -3.02
CA PHE A 39 -0.45 -7.26 -3.07
C PHE A 39 -1.72 -6.50 -2.72
N TYR A 40 -1.57 -5.44 -1.92
CA TYR A 40 -2.64 -4.51 -1.58
C TYR A 40 -2.19 -3.09 -1.85
N ILE A 41 -3.03 -2.32 -2.54
CA ILE A 41 -2.86 -0.87 -2.57
C ILE A 41 -3.27 -0.32 -1.21
N MET A 42 -2.42 0.51 -0.63
CA MET A 42 -2.66 1.13 0.66
C MET A 42 -3.18 2.57 0.45
N PRO A 43 -4.11 3.03 1.29
CA PRO A 43 -4.60 4.40 1.27
C PRO A 43 -3.54 5.39 1.82
N GLY A 44 -3.75 6.68 1.55
CA GLY A 44 -2.91 7.77 2.08
C GLY A 44 -1.92 8.36 1.09
N ALA A 45 -1.53 9.61 1.33
CA ALA A 45 -0.55 10.33 0.51
C ALA A 45 0.89 10.01 0.94
N SER A 46 1.08 9.45 2.13
CA SER A 46 2.38 9.06 2.68
C SER A 46 2.32 7.74 3.45
N LEU A 47 3.47 7.08 3.62
CA LEU A 47 3.57 5.85 4.42
C LEU A 47 3.11 6.05 5.86
N THR A 48 3.39 7.22 6.43
CA THR A 48 2.98 7.54 7.79
C THR A 48 1.47 7.57 7.92
N GLU A 49 0.77 8.20 6.97
CA GLU A 49 -0.70 8.19 6.95
C GLU A 49 -1.26 6.80 6.74
N ALA A 50 -0.71 6.04 5.79
CA ALA A 50 -1.13 4.67 5.51
C ALA A 50 -1.02 3.78 6.76
N PHE A 51 0.08 3.89 7.50
CA PHE A 51 0.28 3.15 8.74
C PHE A 51 -0.66 3.63 9.83
N CYS A 52 -0.77 4.93 10.06
CA CYS A 52 -1.66 5.45 11.10
C CYS A 52 -3.11 5.04 10.86
N ALA A 53 -3.64 5.21 9.65
CA ALA A 53 -5.00 4.76 9.33
C ALA A 53 -5.18 3.25 9.55
N SER A 54 -4.17 2.44 9.21
CA SER A 54 -4.19 0.99 9.45
C SER A 54 -4.14 0.60 10.93
N TYR A 55 -3.55 1.42 11.81
CA TYR A 55 -3.48 1.15 13.26
C TYR A 55 -4.65 1.75 14.05
N CYS A 56 -5.29 2.80 13.54
CA CYS A 56 -6.38 3.48 14.24
C CYS A 56 -7.71 2.71 14.19
N PHE A 57 -7.95 1.87 13.16
CA PHE A 57 -9.19 1.07 13.04
C PHE A 57 -10.48 1.85 13.34
N GLU A 58 -10.70 2.98 12.66
CA GLU A 58 -11.86 3.85 12.84
C GLU A 58 -11.90 4.69 14.13
N ASP A 59 -10.80 4.74 14.89
CA ASP A 59 -10.65 5.59 16.08
C ASP A 59 -10.06 6.96 15.71
N ASP A 60 -10.91 8.00 15.71
CA ASP A 60 -10.52 9.39 15.43
C ASP A 60 -9.57 9.97 16.49
N ASP A 61 -9.79 9.67 17.78
CA ASP A 61 -8.95 10.21 18.86
C ASP A 61 -7.53 9.63 18.76
N LEU A 62 -7.42 8.34 18.48
CA LEU A 62 -6.12 7.68 18.26
C LEU A 62 -5.41 8.22 17.00
N PHE A 63 -6.17 8.55 15.96
CA PHE A 63 -5.61 9.16 14.74
C PHE A 63 -5.04 10.55 15.03
N ASP A 64 -5.77 11.38 15.77
CA ASP A 64 -5.32 12.70 16.19
C ASP A 64 -4.08 12.63 17.09
N ASP A 65 -4.02 11.66 18.00
CA ASP A 65 -2.85 11.40 18.83
C ASP A 65 -1.61 11.06 17.98
N PHE A 66 -1.75 10.18 16.97
CA PHE A 66 -0.65 9.87 16.06
C PHE A 66 -0.25 11.07 15.21
N LYS A 67 -1.22 11.78 14.64
CA LYS A 67 -0.98 12.97 13.82
C LYS A 67 -0.21 14.02 14.61
N GLN A 68 -0.57 14.24 15.87
CA GLN A 68 0.13 15.15 16.77
C GLN A 68 1.55 14.67 17.08
N ALA A 69 1.73 13.39 17.40
CA ALA A 69 3.06 12.81 17.66
C ALA A 69 4.02 12.93 16.46
N PHE A 70 3.51 12.74 15.24
CA PHE A 70 4.29 12.94 14.02
C PHE A 70 4.57 14.41 13.72
N ALA A 71 3.62 15.30 14.02
CA ALA A 71 3.82 16.74 13.87
C ALA A 71 4.95 17.27 14.77
N GLU A 72 5.14 16.71 15.97
CA GLU A 72 6.28 17.01 16.85
C GLU A 72 7.65 16.62 16.26
N LEU A 73 7.66 15.75 15.24
CA LEU A 73 8.84 15.32 14.49
C LEU A 73 8.93 15.99 13.10
N ASP A 74 8.18 17.08 12.89
CA ASP A 74 8.07 17.80 11.61
C ASP A 74 7.51 16.95 10.44
N VAL A 75 6.84 15.84 10.74
CA VAL A 75 6.11 15.03 9.76
C VAL A 75 4.65 15.45 9.75
N ARG A 76 4.19 16.01 8.63
CA ARG A 76 2.83 16.55 8.50
C ARG A 76 1.96 15.64 7.66
N PHE A 77 0.75 15.42 8.16
CA PHE A 77 -0.28 14.70 7.42
C PHE A 77 -1.00 15.66 6.49
N VAL A 78 -1.39 15.16 5.32
CA VAL A 78 -2.27 15.82 4.36
C VAL A 78 -3.73 15.64 4.76
N CYS A 79 -4.09 14.45 5.24
CA CYS A 79 -5.44 14.11 5.66
C CYS A 79 -5.76 14.58 7.10
N ASP A 80 -7.03 14.94 7.32
CA ASP A 80 -7.54 15.43 8.61
C ASP A 80 -8.26 14.39 9.47
N GLY A 81 -8.32 13.13 9.03
CA GLY A 81 -8.90 12.02 9.79
C GLY A 81 -8.63 10.69 9.09
N TRP A 82 -8.83 9.57 9.81
CA TRP A 82 -8.57 8.23 9.26
C TRP A 82 -9.45 7.95 8.05
N GLN A 83 -10.73 8.36 8.06
CA GLN A 83 -11.63 8.16 6.93
C GLN A 83 -11.13 8.91 5.68
N ALA A 84 -10.64 10.13 5.85
CA ALA A 84 -10.08 10.91 4.74
C ALA A 84 -8.81 10.26 4.16
N VAL A 85 -8.05 9.49 4.96
CA VAL A 85 -6.95 8.67 4.45
C VAL A 85 -7.49 7.54 3.58
N TYR A 86 -8.47 6.76 4.07
CA TYR A 86 -9.09 5.69 3.27
C TYR A 86 -9.70 6.20 1.97
N ASP A 87 -10.39 7.33 2.02
CA ASP A 87 -11.02 7.96 0.84
C ASP A 87 -9.98 8.49 -0.17
N SER A 88 -8.70 8.59 0.22
CA SER A 88 -7.60 9.02 -0.66
C SER A 88 -6.96 7.88 -1.45
N GLU A 89 -7.43 6.64 -1.29
CA GLU A 89 -6.91 5.49 -2.02
C GLU A 89 -6.95 5.73 -3.54
N ILE A 90 -5.81 5.53 -4.20
CA ILE A 90 -5.68 5.65 -5.64
C ILE A 90 -5.60 4.25 -6.23
N THR A 91 -6.63 3.81 -6.96
CA THR A 91 -6.55 2.60 -7.78
C THR A 91 -5.76 2.89 -9.06
N PRO A 92 -4.53 2.39 -9.24
CA PRO A 92 -3.80 2.57 -10.49
C PRO A 92 -4.42 1.70 -11.60
N GLU A 93 -4.32 2.14 -12.86
CA GLU A 93 -4.73 1.32 -14.01
C GLU A 93 -3.94 0.01 -14.09
N ASP A 94 -2.67 0.02 -13.66
CA ASP A 94 -1.77 -1.13 -13.63
C ASP A 94 -1.64 -1.73 -12.22
N ASP A 95 -2.75 -2.18 -11.65
CA ASP A 95 -2.82 -2.78 -10.31
C ASP A 95 -1.81 -3.94 -10.12
N PRO A 96 -0.98 -3.91 -9.05
CA PRO A 96 0.04 -4.92 -8.80
C PRO A 96 -0.52 -6.31 -8.50
N ALA A 97 -1.69 -6.41 -7.86
CA ALA A 97 -2.35 -7.68 -7.59
C ALA A 97 -2.83 -8.33 -8.89
N ASN A 98 -3.45 -7.54 -9.79
CA ASN A 98 -3.87 -8.02 -11.10
C ASN A 98 -2.68 -8.50 -11.94
N LEU A 99 -1.58 -7.72 -11.95
CA LEU A 99 -0.36 -8.12 -12.65
C LEU A 99 0.25 -9.39 -12.05
N HIS A 100 0.27 -9.52 -10.73
CA HIS A 100 0.75 -10.73 -10.07
C HIS A 100 -0.06 -11.96 -10.48
N SER A 101 -1.38 -11.87 -10.44
CA SER A 101 -2.29 -12.94 -10.86
C SER A 101 -2.12 -13.31 -12.34
N GLU A 102 -1.96 -12.32 -13.23
CA GLU A 102 -1.68 -12.57 -14.65
C GLU A 102 -0.39 -13.36 -14.85
N ILE A 103 0.71 -12.90 -14.22
CA ILE A 103 2.02 -13.56 -14.32
C ILE A 103 1.95 -14.97 -13.74
N TYR A 104 1.34 -15.13 -12.56
CA TYR A 104 1.20 -16.42 -11.90
C TYR A 104 0.43 -17.42 -12.76
N ASN A 105 -0.73 -17.03 -13.29
CA ASN A 105 -1.53 -17.88 -14.17
C ASN A 105 -0.83 -18.20 -15.49
N ARG A 106 -0.13 -17.24 -16.08
CA ARG A 106 0.69 -17.48 -17.27
C ARG A 106 1.76 -18.54 -17.03
N GLU A 107 2.44 -18.51 -15.88
CA GLU A 107 3.45 -19.52 -15.52
C GLU A 107 2.83 -20.88 -15.19
N ARG A 108 1.63 -20.93 -14.62
CA ARG A 108 0.87 -22.18 -14.42
C ARG A 108 0.54 -22.86 -15.75
N VAL A 109 0.02 -22.10 -16.71
CA VAL A 109 -0.31 -22.63 -18.05
C VAL A 109 0.92 -23.16 -18.76
N LYS A 110 2.07 -22.46 -18.69
CA LYS A 110 3.35 -22.95 -19.24
C LYS A 110 3.78 -24.29 -18.64
N ARG A 111 3.37 -24.59 -17.40
CA ARG A 111 3.64 -25.86 -16.70
C ARG A 111 2.55 -26.91 -16.88
N GLY A 112 1.54 -26.65 -17.73
CA GLY A 112 0.41 -27.55 -17.96
C GLY A 112 -0.62 -27.59 -16.83
N LEU A 113 -0.60 -26.61 -15.93
CA LEU A 113 -1.57 -26.46 -14.85
C LEU A 113 -2.69 -25.50 -15.27
N PRO A 114 -3.94 -25.71 -14.80
CA PRO A 114 -5.03 -24.76 -15.06
C PRO A 114 -4.79 -23.44 -14.30
N PRO A 115 -5.28 -22.29 -14.82
CA PRO A 115 -5.26 -21.04 -14.07
C PRO A 115 -6.12 -21.14 -12.80
N VAL A 116 -5.86 -20.25 -11.84
CA VAL A 116 -6.67 -20.06 -10.63
C VAL A 116 -7.23 -18.65 -10.61
N GLU A 117 -8.41 -18.50 -10.00
CA GLU A 117 -9.01 -17.19 -9.71
C GLU A 117 -8.30 -16.52 -8.54
#